data_AF-A0A847YCW5-F1
#
_entry.id   AF-A0A847YCW5-F1
#
_cell.length_a   1.000
_cell.length_b   1.000
_cell.length_c   1.000
_cell.angle_alpha   90.00
_cell.angle_beta   90.00
_cell.angle_gamma   90.00
#
_symmetry.space_group_name_H-M   'P 1'
#
loop_
_entity.id
_entity.type
_entity.pdbx_description
1 polymer ?
#
loop_
_entity_poly.entity_id
_entity_poly.type
_entity_poly.pdbx_seq_one_letter_code
_entity_poly.pdbx_strand_id
1 'polypeptide(L)'
;MNNPAKSPSPFHRAAIAVYVIVVVVTAGATVGVMVLWQNISLRKQESLQTVFEVVKLTEDTVDPAEWGKNFPRQFDSYKRTVDTERTRFGGSEAFQKLDEDPRWRVLFQGYAFGVDYREERGHAYMLRDQDQTERVTRFTQPG
;
A
#
# COMPACT_ATOMS: atom_id res chain seq x y z
N MET A 1 -66.69 51.84 -7.69
CA MET A 1 -67.26 50.51 -7.97
C MET A 1 -66.20 49.47 -7.57
N ASN A 2 -66.35 48.86 -6.39
CA ASN A 2 -65.44 47.84 -5.91
C ASN A 2 -65.90 46.48 -6.46
N ASN A 3 -65.06 45.85 -7.27
CA ASN A 3 -65.32 44.52 -7.81
C ASN A 3 -65.09 43.48 -6.69
N PRO A 4 -66.06 42.61 -6.34
CA PRO A 4 -65.82 41.58 -5.32
C PRO A 4 -64.86 40.54 -5.89
N ALA A 5 -63.69 40.38 -5.25
CA ALA A 5 -62.72 39.37 -5.60
C ALA A 5 -63.36 37.97 -5.51
N LYS A 6 -63.45 37.28 -6.65
CA LYS A 6 -64.01 35.93 -6.74
C LYS A 6 -63.12 34.98 -5.92
N SER A 7 -63.67 34.36 -4.88
CA SER A 7 -62.91 33.42 -4.05
C SER A 7 -62.48 32.21 -4.89
N PRO A 8 -61.21 31.76 -4.80
CA PRO A 8 -60.72 30.67 -5.63
C PRO A 8 -61.44 29.36 -5.28
N SER A 9 -61.81 28.59 -6.31
CA SER A 9 -62.53 27.33 -6.14
C SER A 9 -61.68 26.31 -5.35
N PRO A 10 -62.32 25.39 -4.59
CA PRO A 10 -61.61 24.40 -3.78
C PRO A 10 -60.67 23.51 -4.63
N PHE A 11 -61.04 23.22 -5.88
CA PHE A 11 -60.20 22.51 -6.84
C PHE A 11 -58.91 23.26 -7.19
N HIS A 12 -58.94 24.60 -7.24
CA HIS A 12 -57.76 25.43 -7.52
C HIS A 12 -56.77 25.39 -6.34
N ARG A 13 -57.28 25.41 -5.10
CA ARG A 13 -56.45 25.32 -3.89
C ARG A 13 -55.78 23.95 -3.76
N ALA A 14 -56.50 22.87 -4.07
CA ALA A 14 -55.94 21.51 -4.07
C ALA A 14 -54.86 21.35 -5.16
N ALA A 15 -55.07 21.89 -6.37
CA ALA A 15 -54.08 21.86 -7.44
C ALA A 15 -52.81 22.64 -7.07
N ILE A 16 -52.92 23.81 -6.44
CA ILE A 16 -51.79 24.59 -5.93
C ILE A 16 -51.05 23.80 -4.84
N ALA A 17 -51.75 23.17 -3.91
CA ALA A 17 -51.14 22.38 -2.86
C ALA A 17 -50.35 21.19 -3.42
N VAL A 18 -50.91 20.47 -4.40
CA VAL A 18 -50.22 19.37 -5.10
C VAL A 18 -48.98 19.89 -5.83
N TYR A 19 -49.08 21.01 -6.54
CA TYR A 19 -47.95 21.64 -7.22
C TYR A 19 -46.83 22.00 -6.25
N VAL A 20 -47.15 22.64 -5.11
CA VAL A 20 -46.17 22.97 -4.07
C VAL A 20 -45.50 21.73 -3.50
N ILE A 21 -46.26 20.66 -3.24
CA ILE A 21 -45.69 19.39 -2.76
C ILE A 21 -44.70 18.81 -3.78
N VAL A 22 -45.06 18.78 -5.06
CA VAL A 22 -44.17 18.28 -6.12
C VAL A 22 -42.89 19.10 -6.20
N VAL A 23 -42.98 20.44 -6.11
CA VAL A 23 -41.81 21.33 -6.08
C VAL A 23 -40.92 21.04 -4.87
N VAL A 24 -41.50 20.87 -3.68
CA VAL A 24 -40.73 20.58 -2.45
C VAL A 24 -40.05 19.21 -2.54
N VAL A 25 -40.74 18.17 -3.02
CA VAL A 25 -40.19 16.83 -3.16
C VAL A 25 -39.05 16.81 -4.19
N THR A 26 -39.25 17.44 -5.34
CA THR A 26 -38.21 17.52 -6.38
C THR A 26 -37.00 18.33 -5.93
N ALA A 27 -37.20 19.44 -5.23
CA ALA A 27 -36.12 20.21 -4.61
C ALA A 27 -35.36 19.36 -3.58
N GLY A 28 -36.07 18.65 -2.70
CA GLY A 28 -35.47 17.75 -1.71
C GLY A 28 -34.66 16.62 -2.34
N ALA A 29 -35.20 15.96 -3.37
CA ALA A 29 -34.50 14.91 -4.11
C ALA A 29 -33.23 15.46 -4.80
N THR A 30 -33.32 16.65 -5.40
CA THR A 30 -32.18 17.31 -6.06
C THR A 30 -31.07 17.63 -5.06
N VAL A 31 -31.42 18.18 -3.89
CA VAL A 31 -30.46 18.42 -2.79
C VAL A 31 -29.84 17.10 -2.33
N GLY A 32 -30.66 16.04 -2.15
CA GLY A 32 -30.16 14.72 -1.76
C GLY A 32 -29.14 14.14 -2.74
N VAL A 33 -29.41 14.23 -4.04
CA VAL A 33 -28.48 13.79 -5.10
C VAL A 33 -27.20 14.64 -5.10
N MET A 34 -27.29 15.96 -4.94
CA MET A 34 -26.12 16.83 -4.88
C MET A 34 -25.22 16.53 -3.67
N VAL A 35 -25.81 16.30 -2.49
CA VAL A 35 -25.06 15.92 -1.28
C VAL A 35 -24.36 14.58 -1.47
N LEU A 36 -25.05 13.59 -2.04
CA LEU A 36 -24.44 12.29 -2.34
C LEU A 36 -23.30 12.41 -3.35
N TRP A 37 -23.51 13.18 -4.43
CA TRP A 37 -22.48 13.44 -5.42
C TRP A 37 -21.26 14.13 -4.81
N GLN A 38 -21.45 15.14 -3.96
CA GLN A 38 -20.36 15.83 -3.28
C GLN A 38 -19.57 14.87 -2.38
N ASN A 39 -20.28 14.01 -1.63
CA ASN A 39 -19.63 13.00 -0.79
C ASN A 39 -18.77 12.03 -1.62
N ILE A 40 -19.34 11.46 -2.70
CA ILE A 40 -18.62 10.52 -3.56
C ILE A 40 -17.42 11.20 -4.23
N SER A 41 -17.62 12.39 -4.78
CA SER A 41 -16.56 13.16 -5.46
C SER A 41 -15.42 13.50 -4.51
N LEU A 42 -15.73 13.93 -3.27
CA LEU A 42 -14.72 14.21 -2.26
C LEU A 42 -13.93 12.95 -1.87
N ARG A 43 -14.60 11.83 -1.62
CA ARG A 43 -13.92 10.56 -1.28
C ARG A 43 -13.05 10.07 -2.44
N LYS A 44 -13.49 10.26 -3.68
CA LYS A 44 -12.66 9.97 -4.86
C LYS A 44 -11.43 10.87 -4.93
N GLN A 45 -11.57 12.17 -4.67
CA GLN A 45 -10.44 13.10 -4.64
C GLN A 45 -9.45 12.77 -3.52
N GLU A 46 -9.93 12.48 -2.31
CA GLU A 46 -9.09 12.03 -1.19
C GLU A 46 -8.35 10.73 -1.54
N SER A 47 -8.99 9.80 -2.25
CA SER A 47 -8.35 8.53 -2.63
C SER A 47 -7.19 8.67 -3.61
N LEU A 48 -7.08 9.82 -4.31
CA LEU A 48 -5.93 10.10 -5.18
C LEU A 48 -4.66 10.41 -4.38
N GLN A 49 -4.79 10.85 -3.13
CA GLN A 49 -3.67 11.11 -2.22
C GLN A 49 -3.65 10.03 -1.14
N THR A 50 -2.97 8.93 -1.43
CA THR A 50 -2.83 7.81 -0.48
C THR A 50 -1.81 8.08 0.62
N VAL A 51 -0.88 9.02 0.40
CA VAL A 51 0.24 9.33 1.30
C VAL A 51 0.48 10.83 1.30
N PHE A 52 0.81 11.39 2.47
CA PHE A 52 1.33 12.74 2.56
C PHE A 52 2.78 12.77 2.06
N GLU A 53 2.95 13.30 0.85
CA GLU A 53 4.26 13.37 0.20
C GLU A 53 5.06 14.57 0.73
N VAL A 54 6.13 14.28 1.48
CA VAL A 54 7.09 15.29 1.99
C VAL A 54 8.15 15.60 0.93
N VAL A 55 8.59 14.58 0.20
CA VAL A 55 9.56 14.67 -0.89
C VAL A 55 8.99 14.02 -2.14
N LYS A 56 9.19 14.67 -3.29
CA LYS A 56 8.75 14.11 -4.57
C LYS A 56 9.60 12.89 -4.95
N LEU A 57 8.98 11.72 -5.04
CA LEU A 57 9.63 10.50 -5.51
C LEU A 57 9.47 10.36 -7.03
N THR A 58 10.47 9.79 -7.68
CA THR A 58 10.46 9.51 -9.13
C THR A 58 10.77 8.03 -9.38
N GLU A 59 10.48 7.54 -10.59
CA GLU A 59 10.80 6.15 -10.98
C GLU A 59 12.30 5.84 -10.91
N ASP A 60 13.17 6.86 -10.93
CA ASP A 60 14.63 6.72 -10.84
C ASP A 60 15.16 6.79 -9.39
N THR A 61 14.28 6.95 -8.38
CA THR A 61 14.70 7.09 -6.98
C THR A 61 15.03 5.73 -6.38
N VAL A 62 16.32 5.37 -6.36
CA VAL A 62 16.79 4.09 -5.81
C VAL A 62 17.13 4.17 -4.31
N ASP A 63 17.59 5.34 -3.82
CA ASP A 63 18.05 5.48 -2.43
C ASP A 63 16.89 5.30 -1.42
N PRO A 64 16.90 4.23 -0.59
CA PRO A 64 15.85 3.97 0.39
C PRO A 64 15.67 5.10 1.41
N ALA A 65 16.69 5.91 1.67
CA ALA A 65 16.59 7.04 2.60
C ALA A 65 15.64 8.13 2.10
N GLU A 66 15.56 8.35 0.78
CA GLU A 66 14.60 9.28 0.18
C GLU A 66 13.16 8.77 0.34
N TRP A 67 12.94 7.47 0.14
CA TRP A 67 11.65 6.83 0.43
C TRP A 67 11.27 6.95 1.91
N GLY A 68 12.25 6.82 2.81
CA GLY A 68 12.04 6.91 4.25
C GLY A 68 11.55 8.26 4.76
N LYS A 69 11.74 9.35 4.01
CA LYS A 69 11.20 10.68 4.34
C LYS A 69 9.66 10.70 4.25
N ASN A 70 9.08 9.99 3.29
CA ASN A 70 7.64 9.84 3.13
C ASN A 70 7.07 8.66 3.96
N PHE A 71 7.88 7.62 4.17
CA PHE A 71 7.47 6.37 4.82
C PHE A 71 8.35 5.99 6.03
N PRO A 72 8.37 6.80 7.10
CA PRO A 72 9.34 6.65 8.19
C PRO A 72 9.18 5.33 8.95
N ARG A 73 7.94 4.84 9.12
CA ARG A 73 7.68 3.58 9.85
C ARG A 73 8.17 2.37 9.05
N GLN A 74 7.94 2.35 7.75
CA GLN A 74 8.37 1.29 6.85
C GLN A 74 9.90 1.28 6.73
N PHE A 75 10.51 2.46 6.60
CA PHE A 75 11.96 2.59 6.56
C PHE A 75 12.62 2.15 7.87
N ASP A 76 12.02 2.46 9.01
CA ASP A 76 12.50 1.95 10.30
C ASP A 76 12.43 0.42 10.38
N SER A 77 11.32 -0.19 9.98
CA SER A 77 11.21 -1.65 9.89
C SER A 77 12.23 -2.27 8.92
N TYR A 78 12.49 -1.62 7.77
CA TYR A 78 13.50 -2.07 6.81
C TYR A 78 14.91 -2.06 7.43
N LYS A 79 15.28 -1.01 8.15
CA LYS A 79 16.59 -0.91 8.81
C LYS A 79 16.81 -1.99 9.86
N ARG A 80 15.75 -2.43 10.56
CA ARG A 80 15.83 -3.50 11.56
C ARG A 80 16.17 -4.87 10.98
N THR A 81 16.21 -5.03 9.66
CA THR A 81 16.69 -6.28 9.03
C THR A 81 18.19 -6.54 9.25
N VAL A 82 18.92 -5.63 9.87
CA VAL A 82 20.28 -5.88 10.38
C VAL A 82 20.29 -6.75 11.63
N ASP A 83 19.19 -6.79 12.38
CA ASP A 83 19.09 -7.52 13.63
C ASP A 83 19.12 -9.03 13.36
N THR A 84 19.84 -9.76 14.22
CA THR A 84 20.05 -11.20 14.07
C THR A 84 19.35 -11.94 15.19
N GLU A 85 18.41 -12.80 14.84
CA GLU A 85 17.68 -13.63 15.79
C GLU A 85 17.79 -15.10 15.40
N ARG A 86 17.95 -15.99 16.39
CA ARG A 86 17.96 -17.44 16.18
C ARG A 86 16.63 -18.04 16.63
N THR A 87 16.10 -18.93 15.81
CA THR A 87 14.91 -19.73 16.11
C THR A 87 15.28 -21.21 16.15
N ARG A 88 14.31 -22.08 16.46
CA ARG A 88 14.56 -23.53 16.54
C ARG A 88 15.06 -24.14 15.22
N PHE A 89 14.58 -23.63 14.08
CA PHE A 89 14.80 -24.26 12.76
C PHE A 89 15.44 -23.33 11.74
N GLY A 90 16.00 -22.19 12.17
CA GLY A 90 16.56 -21.18 11.28
C GLY A 90 16.70 -19.86 12.00
N GLY A 91 16.56 -18.75 11.28
CA GLY A 91 16.54 -17.41 11.85
C GLY A 91 17.15 -16.40 10.92
N SER A 92 17.99 -15.53 11.46
CA SER A 92 18.78 -14.55 10.69
C SER A 92 20.27 -14.64 11.02
N GLU A 93 20.69 -15.70 11.70
CA GLU A 93 22.09 -16.03 11.94
C GLU A 93 22.61 -16.82 10.74
N ALA A 94 23.56 -16.26 10.00
CA ALA A 94 24.11 -16.89 8.79
C ALA A 94 25.12 -18.03 9.09
N PHE A 95 24.69 -19.06 9.81
CA PHE A 95 25.48 -20.27 10.08
C PHE A 95 25.57 -21.18 8.84
N GLN A 96 26.57 -22.07 8.81
CA GLN A 96 26.73 -23.04 7.72
C GLN A 96 25.74 -24.20 7.83
N LYS A 97 24.80 -24.29 6.87
CA LYS A 97 23.88 -25.44 6.77
C LYS A 97 24.64 -26.73 6.45
N LEU A 98 25.78 -26.62 5.77
CA LEU A 98 26.65 -27.75 5.41
C LEU A 98 27.29 -28.44 6.62
N ASP A 99 27.45 -27.70 7.72
CA ASP A 99 28.04 -28.22 8.97
C ASP A 99 26.94 -28.75 9.91
N GLU A 100 25.77 -28.11 9.90
CA GLU A 100 24.58 -28.55 10.65
C GLU A 100 23.99 -29.86 10.08
N ASP A 101 23.92 -29.98 8.75
CA ASP A 101 23.49 -31.19 8.07
C ASP A 101 24.47 -31.59 6.95
N PRO A 102 25.41 -32.50 7.24
CA PRO A 102 26.42 -32.94 6.28
C PRO A 102 25.86 -33.57 4.99
N ARG A 103 24.58 -33.98 4.96
CA ARG A 103 23.95 -34.53 3.75
C ARG A 103 23.90 -33.50 2.62
N TRP A 104 23.86 -32.21 2.92
CA TRP A 104 23.92 -31.16 1.92
C TRP A 104 25.20 -31.23 1.09
N ARG A 105 26.35 -31.59 1.69
CA ARG A 105 27.61 -31.75 0.95
C ARG A 105 27.55 -32.90 -0.06
N VAL A 106 26.82 -33.97 0.26
CA VAL A 106 26.62 -35.10 -0.64
C VAL A 106 25.67 -34.71 -1.78
N LEU A 107 24.55 -34.05 -1.46
CA LEU A 107 23.57 -33.62 -2.46
C LEU A 107 24.14 -32.61 -3.46
N PHE A 108 25.02 -31.71 -2.99
CA PHE A 108 25.67 -30.70 -3.83
C PHE A 108 27.06 -31.12 -4.31
N GLN A 109 27.37 -32.41 -4.31
CA GLN A 109 28.66 -32.89 -4.79
C GLN A 109 28.91 -32.45 -6.24
N GLY A 110 30.03 -31.76 -6.47
CA GLY A 110 30.38 -31.19 -7.78
C GLY A 110 29.78 -29.82 -8.08
N TYR A 111 29.07 -29.20 -7.14
CA TYR A 111 28.48 -27.86 -7.28
C TYR A 111 28.96 -26.91 -6.18
N ALA A 112 29.04 -25.61 -6.48
CA ALA A 112 29.60 -24.60 -5.55
C ALA A 112 28.83 -24.50 -4.21
N PHE A 113 27.54 -24.89 -4.21
CA PHE A 113 26.72 -24.97 -3.00
C PHE A 113 27.23 -26.02 -1.99
N GLY A 114 28.03 -26.99 -2.42
CA GLY A 114 28.70 -27.94 -1.51
C GLY A 114 29.88 -27.33 -0.73
N VAL A 115 30.27 -26.09 -1.05
CA VAL A 115 31.34 -25.35 -0.38
C VAL A 115 30.82 -24.29 0.57
N ASP A 116 29.82 -23.51 0.15
CA ASP A 116 29.19 -22.50 1.00
C ASP A 116 27.69 -22.47 0.77
N TYR A 117 26.93 -22.79 1.82
CA TYR A 117 25.48 -22.71 1.86
C TYR A 117 25.06 -22.34 3.29
N ARG A 118 24.87 -21.04 3.52
CA ARG A 118 24.51 -20.47 4.81
C ARG A 118 23.01 -20.25 4.94
N GLU A 119 22.54 -20.23 6.18
CA GLU A 119 21.22 -19.72 6.53
C GLU A 119 21.06 -18.28 6.06
N GLU A 120 19.88 -17.98 5.52
CA GLU A 120 19.53 -16.66 5.03
C GLU A 120 19.41 -15.67 6.21
N ARG A 121 19.62 -14.39 5.92
CA ARG A 121 19.44 -13.31 6.89
C ARG A 121 18.82 -12.09 6.26
N GLY A 122 18.56 -11.07 7.07
CA GLY A 122 17.79 -9.91 6.66
C GLY A 122 18.36 -9.17 5.45
N HIS A 123 17.46 -8.54 4.70
CA HIS A 123 17.74 -7.91 3.41
C HIS A 123 18.88 -6.88 3.42
N ALA A 124 19.16 -6.22 4.55
CA ALA A 124 20.29 -5.31 4.68
C ALA A 124 21.66 -5.97 4.35
N TYR A 125 21.77 -7.30 4.46
CA TYR A 125 23.01 -8.03 4.19
C TYR A 125 23.11 -8.61 2.77
N MET A 126 22.06 -8.51 1.94
CA MET A 126 21.98 -9.27 0.68
C MET A 126 23.20 -9.09 -0.23
N LEU A 127 23.65 -7.84 -0.41
CA LEU A 127 24.77 -7.52 -1.29
C LEU A 127 26.08 -8.03 -0.70
N ARG A 128 26.28 -7.77 0.60
CA ARG A 128 27.46 -8.24 1.33
C ARG A 128 27.58 -9.75 1.32
N ASP A 129 26.48 -10.48 1.50
CA ASP A 129 26.50 -11.94 1.51
C ASP A 129 26.77 -12.52 0.12
N GLN A 130 26.24 -11.87 -0.93
CA GLN A 130 26.53 -12.24 -2.31
C GLN A 130 27.99 -11.96 -2.68
N ASP A 131 28.58 -10.86 -2.21
CA ASP A 131 29.98 -10.54 -2.46
C ASP A 131 30.95 -11.45 -1.68
N GLN A 132 30.54 -11.89 -0.49
CA GLN A 132 31.40 -12.64 0.44
C GLN A 132 31.21 -14.17 0.37
N THR A 133 30.28 -14.69 -0.43
CA THR A 133 30.08 -16.15 -0.52
C THR A 133 31.26 -16.84 -1.18
N GLU A 134 31.64 -18.00 -0.66
CA GLU A 134 32.69 -18.82 -1.27
C GLU A 134 32.29 -19.33 -2.66
N ARG A 135 30.99 -19.36 -2.95
CA ARG A 135 30.47 -19.68 -4.28
C ARG A 135 30.96 -18.70 -5.33
N VAL A 136 31.13 -17.42 -4.99
CA VAL A 136 31.58 -16.37 -5.94
C VAL A 136 33.08 -16.15 -5.83
N THR A 137 33.65 -16.22 -4.62
CA THR A 137 35.08 -15.93 -4.41
C THR A 137 36.02 -17.10 -4.75
N ARG A 138 35.54 -18.35 -4.76
CA ARG A 138 36.37 -19.54 -5.07
C ARG A 138 36.03 -20.21 -6.40
N PHE A 139 34.91 -19.87 -7.02
CA PHE A 139 34.46 -20.47 -8.27
C PHE A 139 34.12 -19.39 -9.30
N THR A 140 34.41 -19.67 -10.56
CA THR A 140 33.94 -18.84 -11.67
C THR A 140 32.45 -19.09 -11.85
N GLN A 141 31.64 -18.07 -11.59
CA GLN A 141 30.20 -18.12 -11.89
C GLN A 141 30.00 -17.91 -13.39
N PRO A 142 29.06 -18.64 -14.04
CA PRO A 142 28.67 -18.37 -15.41
C PRO A 142 27.83 -17.09 -15.44
N GLY A 143 28.46 -15.96 -15.75
CA GLY A 143 27.84 -14.63 -15.81
C GLY A 143 28.84 -13.56 -16.22
#